data_AF-A0A367K6V1-F1
#
_entry.id   AF-A0A367K6V1-F1
#
_cell.length_a   1.000
_cell.length_b   1.000
_cell.length_c   1.000
_cell.angle_alpha   90.00
_cell.angle_beta   90.00
_cell.angle_gamma   90.00
#
_symmetry.space_group_name_H-M   'P 1'
#
loop_
_entity.id
_entity.type
_entity.pdbx_description
1 polymer ?
#
loop_
_entity_poly.entity_id
_entity_poly.type
_entity_poly.pdbx_seq_one_letter_code
_entity_poly.pdbx_strand_id
1 'polypeptide(L)'
;METNGLGDDIVKSIMTPGYTAKGVIKIMFYAFYALFATLLFMIVITGGNPHVIALLLLAMCLFVTIRWFIGELERAKRQEQQEKED
;
A
#
# COMPACT_ATOMS: atom_id res chain seq x y z
N MET A 1 -18.31 -11.31 -23.86
CA MET A 1 -17.23 -11.44 -22.87
C MET A 1 -16.77 -10.03 -22.53
N GLU A 2 -17.44 -9.39 -21.58
CA GLU A 2 -17.14 -8.03 -21.10
C GLU A 2 -16.00 -8.11 -20.08
N THR A 3 -14.76 -8.03 -20.55
CA THR A 3 -13.57 -8.04 -19.67
C THR A 3 -12.96 -6.65 -19.44
N ASN A 4 -13.52 -5.59 -20.04
CA ASN A 4 -13.03 -4.22 -19.90
C ASN A 4 -13.70 -3.41 -18.76
N GLY A 5 -14.80 -3.89 -18.17
CA GLY A 5 -15.56 -3.13 -17.15
C GLY A 5 -14.89 -3.09 -15.78
N LEU A 6 -14.47 -4.23 -15.23
CA LEU A 6 -13.90 -4.31 -13.87
C LEU A 6 -12.62 -3.49 -13.71
N GLY A 7 -11.72 -3.52 -14.70
CA GLY A 7 -10.47 -2.77 -14.66
C GLY A 7 -10.70 -1.26 -14.73
N ASP A 8 -11.60 -0.82 -15.61
CA ASP A 8 -11.91 0.60 -15.80
C ASP A 8 -12.68 1.15 -14.59
N ASP A 9 -13.62 0.39 -14.02
CA ASP A 9 -14.29 0.72 -12.76
C ASP A 9 -13.31 0.82 -11.57
N ILE A 10 -12.32 -0.07 -11.49
CA ILE A 10 -11.27 -0.01 -10.46
C ILE A 10 -10.39 1.22 -10.67
N VAL A 11 -9.96 1.52 -11.90
CA VAL A 11 -9.15 2.70 -12.22
C VAL A 11 -9.92 3.99 -11.93
N LYS A 12 -11.19 4.05 -12.30
CA LYS A 12 -12.06 5.21 -12.05
C LYS A 12 -12.38 5.38 -10.56
N SER A 13 -12.52 4.28 -9.81
CA SER A 13 -12.69 4.28 -8.35
C SER A 13 -11.40 4.65 -7.59
N ILE A 14 -10.22 4.36 -8.16
CA ILE A 14 -8.94 4.89 -7.69
C ILE A 14 -8.83 6.40 -7.98
N MET A 15 -9.35 6.84 -9.13
CA MET A 15 -9.31 8.23 -9.57
C MET A 15 -10.39 9.13 -8.92
N THR A 16 -11.34 8.56 -8.18
CA THR A 16 -12.38 9.32 -7.46
C THR A 16 -12.03 9.37 -5.95
N PRO A 17 -11.48 10.50 -5.44
CA PRO A 17 -10.65 10.54 -4.23
C PRO A 17 -11.41 10.44 -2.88
N GLY A 18 -12.72 10.21 -2.89
CA GLY A 18 -13.56 10.38 -1.69
C GLY A 18 -13.83 9.12 -0.87
N TYR A 19 -13.91 7.93 -1.47
CA TYR A 19 -14.45 6.72 -0.79
C TYR A 19 -13.49 5.53 -0.75
N THR A 20 -12.37 5.64 -1.47
CA THR A 20 -11.50 4.51 -1.85
C THR A 20 -10.36 4.22 -0.84
N ALA A 21 -10.30 4.92 0.29
CA ALA A 21 -9.22 4.74 1.26
C ALA A 21 -9.07 3.27 1.69
N LYS A 22 -10.17 2.61 2.08
CA LYS A 22 -10.13 1.22 2.57
C LYS A 22 -9.68 0.20 1.51
N GLY A 23 -10.08 0.40 0.25
CA GLY A 23 -9.74 -0.51 -0.86
C GLY A 23 -8.26 -0.42 -1.23
N VAL A 24 -7.75 0.80 -1.40
CA VAL A 24 -6.34 1.04 -1.74
C VAL A 24 -5.41 0.62 -0.62
N ILE A 25 -5.76 0.91 0.65
CA ILE A 25 -4.99 0.46 1.81
C ILE A 25 -4.82 -1.06 1.81
N LYS A 26 -5.88 -1.81 1.48
CA LYS A 26 -5.85 -3.27 1.44
C LYS A 26 -4.97 -3.82 0.30
N ILE A 27 -5.03 -3.21 -0.88
CA ILE A 27 -4.15 -3.56 -2.02
C ILE A 27 -2.69 -3.28 -1.67
N MET A 28 -2.42 -2.16 -1.01
CA MET A 28 -1.07 -1.79 -0.62
C MET A 28 -0.48 -2.77 0.40
N PHE A 29 -1.25 -3.18 1.41
CA PHE A 29 -0.83 -4.24 2.34
C PHE A 29 -0.55 -5.58 1.62
N TYR A 30 -1.36 -5.92 0.62
CA TYR A 30 -1.15 -7.12 -0.19
C TYR A 30 0.15 -7.06 -1.02
N ALA A 31 0.44 -5.91 -1.63
CA ALA A 31 1.69 -5.69 -2.36
C ALA A 31 2.92 -5.80 -1.45
N PHE A 32 2.87 -5.22 -0.23
CA PHE A 32 3.92 -5.39 0.77
C PHE A 32 4.09 -6.85 1.18
N TYR A 33 2.99 -7.57 1.42
CA TYR A 33 3.04 -8.97 1.79
C TYR A 33 3.68 -9.83 0.69
N ALA A 34 3.33 -9.61 -0.57
CA ALA A 34 3.97 -10.27 -1.71
C ALA A 34 5.47 -9.95 -1.80
N LEU A 35 5.86 -8.71 -1.51
CA LEU A 35 7.25 -8.27 -1.51
C LEU A 35 8.04 -8.95 -0.37
N PHE A 36 7.50 -8.99 0.85
CA PHE A 36 8.09 -9.73 1.97
C PHE A 36 8.22 -11.22 1.68
N ALA A 37 7.19 -11.84 1.10
CA ALA A 37 7.22 -13.25 0.72
C ALA A 37 8.31 -13.53 -0.32
N THR A 38 8.43 -12.67 -1.34
CA THR A 38 9.48 -12.78 -2.36
C THR A 38 10.88 -12.62 -1.75
N LEU A 39 11.07 -11.66 -0.85
CA LEU A 39 12.34 -11.46 -0.14
C LEU A 39 12.69 -12.65 0.76
N LEU A 40 11.74 -13.17 1.54
CA LEU A 40 11.95 -14.35 2.39
C LEU A 40 12.32 -15.58 1.55
N PHE A 41 11.63 -15.81 0.44
CA PHE A 41 11.96 -16.89 -0.48
C PHE A 41 13.39 -16.76 -1.01
N MET A 42 13.78 -15.55 -1.42
CA MET A 42 15.13 -15.27 -1.90
C MET A 42 16.21 -15.42 -0.80
N ILE A 43 15.90 -15.05 0.46
CA ILE A 43 16.78 -15.25 1.62
C ILE A 43 17.11 -16.72 1.80
N VAL A 44 16.08 -17.58 1.78
CA VAL A 44 16.24 -19.02 2.00
C VAL A 44 17.12 -19.64 0.90
N ILE A 45 16.95 -19.20 -0.35
CA ILE A 45 17.75 -19.70 -1.49
C ILE A 45 19.19 -19.19 -1.46
N THR A 46 19.41 -17.94 -1.03
CA THR A 46 20.72 -17.26 -1.12
C THR A 46 21.67 -17.63 0.03
N GLY A 47 21.21 -18.31 1.08
CA GLY A 47 22.10 -18.88 2.10
C GLY A 47 22.75 -17.86 3.07
N GLY A 48 22.08 -16.75 3.37
CA GLY A 48 22.51 -15.84 4.46
C GLY A 48 23.49 -14.73 4.05
N ASN A 49 23.39 -14.21 2.82
CA ASN A 49 24.19 -13.05 2.40
C ASN A 49 23.64 -11.74 3.01
N PRO A 50 24.47 -10.88 3.65
CA PRO A 50 24.05 -9.61 4.23
C PRO A 50 23.27 -8.68 3.27
N HIS A 51 23.47 -8.82 1.96
CA HIS A 51 22.73 -8.07 0.96
C HIS A 51 21.20 -8.24 1.08
N VAL A 52 20.73 -9.43 1.42
CA VAL A 52 19.29 -9.72 1.49
C VAL A 52 18.67 -9.21 2.80
N ILE A 53 19.47 -9.11 3.87
CA ILE A 53 19.07 -8.47 5.13
C ILE A 53 18.80 -6.97 4.90
N ALA A 54 19.64 -6.30 4.10
CA ALA A 54 19.43 -4.88 3.76
C ALA A 54 18.10 -4.67 3.01
N LEU A 55 17.76 -5.56 2.08
CA LEU A 55 16.49 -5.51 1.35
C LEU A 55 15.28 -5.74 2.28
N LEU A 56 15.39 -6.68 3.23
CA LEU A 56 14.33 -6.94 4.21
C LEU A 56 14.15 -5.72 5.15
N LEU A 57 15.24 -5.11 5.59
CA LEU A 57 15.21 -3.91 6.42
C LEU A 57 14.57 -2.74 5.66
N LEU A 58 14.94 -2.53 4.40
CA LEU A 58 14.32 -1.52 3.53
C LEU A 58 12.82 -1.74 3.39
N ALA A 59 12.37 -2.97 3.16
CA ALA A 59 10.96 -3.32 3.07
C ALA A 59 10.21 -3.02 4.38
N MET A 60 10.80 -3.35 5.54
CA MET A 60 10.25 -2.99 6.85
C MET A 60 10.16 -1.49 7.06
N CYS A 61 11.21 -0.75 6.72
CA CYS A 61 11.25 0.70 6.84
C CYS A 61 10.15 1.34 5.99
N LEU A 62 10.01 0.89 4.74
CA LEU A 62 8.96 1.36 3.83
C LEU A 62 7.55 1.01 4.35
N PHE A 63 7.34 -0.18 4.91
CA PHE A 63 6.07 -0.57 5.52
C PHE A 63 5.66 0.33 6.70
N VAL A 64 6.60 0.67 7.57
CA VAL A 64 6.38 1.60 8.69
C VAL A 64 6.02 2.99 8.18
N THR A 65 6.79 3.51 7.21
CA THR A 65 6.52 4.81 6.59
C THR A 65 5.13 4.86 5.98
N ILE A 66 4.72 3.81 5.28
CA ILE A 66 3.39 3.72 4.66
C ILE A 66 2.28 3.67 5.70
N ARG A 67 2.43 2.87 6.77
CA ARG A 67 1.45 2.85 7.87
C ARG A 67 1.26 4.23 8.50
N TRP A 68 2.35 4.96 8.68
CA TRP A 68 2.30 6.32 9.21
C TRP A 68 1.66 7.30 8.20
N PHE A 69 2.05 7.22 6.92
CA PHE A 69 1.52 8.06 5.84
C PHE A 69 0.00 7.91 5.64
N ILE A 70 -0.53 6.69 5.75
CA ILE A 70 -1.99 6.47 5.67
C ILE A 70 -2.71 7.16 6.83
N GLY A 71 -2.20 7.03 8.06
CA GLY A 71 -2.80 7.67 9.23
C GLY A 71 -2.78 9.19 9.12
N GLU A 72 -1.70 9.74 8.53
CA GLU A 72 -1.58 11.15 8.26
C GLU A 72 -2.56 11.62 7.17
N LEU A 73 -2.72 10.85 6.09
CA LEU A 73 -3.73 11.13 5.06
C LEU A 73 -5.16 11.11 5.62
N GLU A 74 -5.48 10.16 6.49
CA GLU A 74 -6.80 10.09 7.12
C GLU A 74 -7.06 11.29 8.04
N ARG A 75 -6.03 11.76 8.76
CA ARG A 75 -6.10 13.00 9.55
C ARG A 75 -6.31 14.24 8.69
N ALA A 76 -5.51 14.41 7.64
CA ALA A 76 -5.62 15.54 6.73
C ALA A 76 -7.02 15.61 6.09
N LYS A 77 -7.53 14.46 5.62
CA LYS A 77 -8.87 14.38 5.02
C LYS A 77 -9.99 14.74 6.00
N ARG A 78 -9.84 14.38 7.28
CA ARG A 78 -10.82 14.71 8.33
C ARG A 78 -10.85 16.20 8.65
N GLN A 79 -9.70 16.88 8.53
CA GLN A 79 -9.60 18.34 8.66
C GLN A 79 -10.25 19.06 7.48
N GLU A 80 -10.02 18.60 6.25
CA GLU A 80 -10.66 19.16 5.04
C GLU A 80 -12.19 19.05 5.06
N GLN A 81 -12.75 18.03 5.73
CA GLN A 81 -14.20 17.88 5.88
C GLN A 81 -14.77 18.86 6.93
N GLN A 82 -14.05 19.10 8.03
CA GLN A 82 -14.49 20.03 9.07
C GLN A 82 -14.44 21.49 8.61
N GLU A 83 -13.43 21.89 7.84
CA GLU A 83 -13.32 23.26 7.31
C GLU A 83 -14.45 23.62 6.33
N LYS A 84 -15.16 22.64 5.77
CA LYS A 84 -16.32 22.88 4.89
C LYS A 84 -17.66 22.96 5.60
N GLU A 85 -17.72 22.61 6.89
CA GLU A 85 -18.95 22.64 7.70
C GLU A 85 -19.04 23.87 8.63
N ASP A 86 -17.97 24.66 8.76
CA ASP A 86 -17.92 25.97 9.42
C ASP A 86 -17.96 27.14 8.41
#